data_AF-A0A2E7EJB2-F1
#
_entry.id   AF-A0A2E7EJB2-F1
#
_cell.length_a   1.000
_cell.length_b   1.000
_cell.length_c   1.000
_cell.angle_alpha   90.00
_cell.angle_beta   90.00
_cell.angle_gamma   90.00
#
_symmetry.space_group_name_H-M   'P 1'
#
loop_
_entity.id
_entity.type
_entity.pdbx_description
1 polymer ?
#
loop_
_entity_poly.entity_id
_entity_poly.type
_entity_poly.pdbx_seq_one_letter_code
_entity_poly.pdbx_strand_id
1 'polypeptide(L)'
;MNSNQNELQYEEYDHHGLAHVMPVKLLVGVFSLLIFLTIITVLLAQVPLGPWEVWVSLGVATVKATLVCLYFMHLRYDRTFNGFIFLSSIFFVALFLALTLMDLNGPRVPLSGIE
;
A
#
# COMPACT_ATOMS: atom_id res chain seq x y z
N MET A 1 -20.33 -48.69 35.39
CA MET A 1 -20.45 -47.27 34.98
C MET A 1 -19.80 -46.41 36.06
N ASN A 2 -18.60 -45.90 35.79
CA ASN A 2 -17.79 -45.17 36.77
C ASN A 2 -17.81 -43.67 36.41
N SER A 3 -18.22 -42.83 37.36
CA SER A 3 -18.25 -41.36 37.30
C SER A 3 -16.90 -40.69 37.06
N ASN A 4 -15.78 -41.43 37.13
CA ASN A 4 -14.44 -40.94 36.78
C ASN A 4 -14.25 -40.68 35.26
N GLN A 5 -15.21 -41.04 34.40
CA GLN A 5 -15.15 -40.71 32.97
C GLN A 5 -15.63 -39.29 32.63
N ASN A 6 -16.19 -38.57 33.61
CA ASN A 6 -16.67 -37.20 33.39
C ASN A 6 -15.58 -36.13 33.60
N GLU A 7 -14.44 -36.48 34.18
CA GLU A 7 -13.34 -35.53 34.48
C GLU A 7 -12.14 -35.65 33.53
N LEU A 8 -12.07 -36.70 32.69
CA LEU A 8 -11.05 -36.79 31.63
C LEU A 8 -11.51 -36.20 30.30
N GLN A 9 -12.68 -35.56 30.26
CA GLN A 9 -13.07 -34.68 29.17
C GLN A 9 -12.39 -33.28 29.28
N TYR A 10 -11.19 -33.27 29.88
CA TYR A 10 -10.30 -32.12 30.04
C TYR A 10 -9.04 -32.21 29.18
N GLU A 11 -9.04 -33.01 28.12
CA GLU A 11 -8.00 -32.99 27.08
C GLU A 11 -8.60 -33.19 25.68
N GLU A 12 -9.21 -32.15 25.13
CA GLU A 12 -9.03 -31.89 23.70
C GLU A 12 -9.02 -30.37 23.49
N TYR A 13 -7.83 -29.80 23.73
CA TYR A 13 -7.45 -28.54 23.09
C TYR A 13 -7.47 -28.78 21.59
N ASP A 14 -8.61 -28.51 20.96
CA ASP A 14 -8.81 -28.47 19.52
C ASP A 14 -8.02 -27.27 18.95
N HIS A 15 -6.70 -27.42 18.94
CA HIS A 15 -5.81 -26.65 18.09
C HIS A 15 -6.07 -27.08 16.64
N HIS A 16 -6.12 -26.09 15.75
CA HIS A 16 -5.99 -26.16 14.29
C HIS A 16 -7.29 -26.08 13.47
N GLY A 17 -7.50 -24.91 12.83
CA GLY A 17 -8.19 -24.91 11.54
C GLY A 17 -8.84 -23.60 11.06
N LEU A 18 -9.26 -22.70 11.96
CA LEU A 18 -10.16 -21.60 11.55
C LEU A 18 -9.46 -20.29 11.14
N ALA A 19 -8.14 -20.26 11.15
CA ALA A 19 -7.38 -19.13 10.65
C ALA A 19 -6.83 -19.50 9.27
N HIS A 20 -7.66 -19.40 8.22
CA HIS A 20 -7.19 -19.37 6.83
C HIS A 20 -6.46 -18.03 6.58
N VAL A 21 -5.39 -17.81 7.37
CA VAL A 21 -4.45 -16.72 7.18
C VAL A 21 -3.82 -16.98 5.84
N MET A 22 -4.05 -16.05 4.93
CA MET A 22 -3.40 -15.98 3.62
C MET A 22 -1.97 -16.51 3.69
N PRO A 23 -1.56 -17.40 2.76
CA PRO A 23 -0.32 -18.13 2.89
C PRO A 23 0.84 -17.14 3.00
N VAL A 24 1.53 -17.15 4.15
CA VAL A 24 2.65 -16.24 4.48
C VAL A 24 3.70 -16.25 3.36
N LYS A 25 3.81 -17.37 2.65
CA LYS A 25 4.65 -17.54 1.44
C LYS A 25 4.37 -16.50 0.35
N LEU A 26 3.11 -16.15 0.08
CA LEU A 26 2.76 -15.10 -0.90
C LEU A 26 3.18 -13.72 -0.42
N LEU A 27 2.95 -13.40 0.86
CA LEU A 27 3.32 -12.12 1.44
C LEU A 27 4.84 -11.92 1.40
N VAL A 28 5.60 -12.95 1.78
CA VAL A 28 7.08 -12.94 1.74
C VAL A 28 7.59 -12.86 0.29
N GLY A 29 6.93 -13.51 -0.66
CA GLY A 29 7.26 -13.39 -2.08
C GLY A 29 7.09 -11.97 -2.61
N VAL A 30 5.95 -11.33 -2.33
CA VAL A 30 5.68 -9.94 -2.75
C VAL A 30 6.58 -8.96 -2.01
N PHE A 31 6.83 -9.18 -0.71
CA PHE A 31 7.79 -8.40 0.07
C PHE A 31 9.18 -8.40 -0.59
N SER A 32 9.67 -9.58 -0.98
CA SER A 32 10.96 -9.71 -1.66
C SER A 32 10.98 -8.96 -3.00
N LEU A 33 9.88 -9.01 -3.75
CA LEU A 33 9.73 -8.26 -5.00
C LEU A 33 9.72 -6.73 -4.77
N LEU A 34 9.11 -6.25 -3.69
CA LEU A 34 9.11 -4.83 -3.31
C LEU A 34 10.52 -4.34 -2.91
N ILE A 35 11.27 -5.17 -2.18
CA ILE A 35 12.67 -4.88 -1.86
C ILE A 35 13.49 -4.78 -3.15
N PHE A 36 13.33 -5.72 -4.07
CA PHE A 36 14.00 -5.69 -5.37
C PHE A 36 13.68 -4.41 -6.17
N LEU A 37 12.40 -4.04 -6.28
CA LEU A 37 11.99 -2.78 -6.92
C LEU A 37 12.60 -1.56 -6.20
N THR A 38 12.82 -1.64 -4.89
CA THR A 38 13.42 -0.55 -4.11
C THR A 38 14.89 -0.37 -4.38
N ILE A 39 15.63 -1.46 -4.48
CA ILE A 39 17.02 -1.42 -4.92
C ILE A 39 17.10 -0.78 -6.30
N ILE A 40 16.25 -1.22 -7.25
CA ILE A 40 16.18 -0.62 -8.59
C ILE A 40 15.91 0.89 -8.52
N THR A 41 14.99 1.34 -7.66
CA THR A 41 14.66 2.77 -7.54
C THR A 41 15.85 3.57 -7.03
N VAL A 42 16.57 3.05 -6.03
CA VAL A 42 17.76 3.72 -5.49
C VAL A 42 18.86 3.80 -6.55
N LEU A 43 19.06 2.75 -7.34
CA LEU A 43 20.01 2.75 -8.44
C LEU A 43 19.63 3.76 -9.52
N LEU A 44 18.34 3.81 -9.90
CA LEU A 44 17.82 4.78 -10.86
C LEU A 44 17.97 6.23 -10.36
N ALA A 45 17.75 6.46 -9.06
CA ALA A 45 17.90 7.77 -8.45
C ALA A 45 19.37 8.22 -8.34
N GLN A 46 20.33 7.30 -8.38
CA GLN A 46 21.76 7.62 -8.37
C GLN A 46 22.33 7.90 -9.76
N VAL A 47 21.62 7.51 -10.83
CA VAL A 47 22.03 7.79 -12.21
C VAL A 47 21.38 9.12 -12.64
N PRO A 48 22.17 10.13 -13.05
CA PRO A 48 21.62 11.38 -13.55
C PRO A 48 21.03 11.16 -14.95
N LEU A 49 19.72 10.87 -15.01
CA LEU A 49 18.94 10.69 -16.23
C LEU A 49 18.36 12.03 -16.74
N GLY A 50 18.71 13.15 -16.11
CA GLY A 50 18.30 14.49 -16.52
C GLY A 50 16.79 14.72 -16.33
N PRO A 51 16.10 15.41 -17.26
CA PRO A 51 14.66 15.72 -17.13
C PRO A 51 13.74 14.49 -17.01
N TRP A 52 14.25 13.30 -17.38
CA TRP A 52 13.48 12.06 -17.38
C TRP A 52 13.46 11.36 -16.01
N GLU A 53 14.32 11.76 -15.07
CA GLU A 53 14.43 11.15 -13.72
C GLU A 53 13.10 11.12 -12.97
N VAL A 54 12.36 12.24 -13.03
CA VAL A 54 11.07 12.39 -12.35
C VAL A 54 10.04 11.41 -12.91
N TRP A 55 9.94 11.30 -14.23
CA TRP A 55 8.99 10.42 -14.90
C TRP A 55 9.26 8.95 -14.60
N VAL A 56 10.53 8.54 -14.64
CA VAL A 56 10.93 7.16 -14.35
C VAL A 56 10.70 6.84 -12.87
N SER A 57 11.11 7.73 -11.97
CA SER A 57 10.94 7.54 -10.53
C SER A 57 9.47 7.44 -10.14
N LEU A 58 8.62 8.29 -10.73
CA LEU A 58 7.17 8.27 -10.52
C LEU A 58 6.54 6.99 -11.07
N GLY A 59 6.98 6.50 -12.22
CA GLY A 59 6.55 5.23 -12.79
C GLY A 59 6.86 4.05 -11.87
N VAL A 60 8.10 3.94 -11.39
CA VAL A 60 8.50 2.86 -10.47
C VAL A 60 7.77 2.97 -9.13
N ALA A 61 7.60 4.18 -8.61
CA ALA A 61 6.82 4.42 -7.40
C ALA A 61 5.36 3.94 -7.55
N THR A 62 4.74 4.20 -8.70
CA THR A 62 3.37 3.77 -9.00
C THR A 62 3.26 2.24 -9.02
N VAL A 63 4.20 1.55 -9.67
CA VAL A 63 4.23 0.07 -9.70
C VAL A 63 4.33 -0.50 -8.29
N LYS A 64 5.24 0.01 -7.45
CA LYS A 64 5.33 -0.43 -6.05
C LYS A 64 4.02 -0.21 -5.30
N ALA A 65 3.42 0.97 -5.43
CA ALA A 65 2.17 1.30 -4.77
C ALA A 65 1.06 0.31 -5.19
N THR A 66 0.94 -0.02 -6.48
CA THR A 66 -0.02 -1.02 -6.96
C THR A 66 0.21 -2.39 -6.33
N LEU A 67 1.45 -2.88 -6.24
CA LEU A 67 1.74 -4.17 -5.59
C LEU A 67 1.38 -4.15 -4.10
N VAL A 68 1.72 -3.08 -3.37
CA VAL A 68 1.33 -2.94 -1.96
C VAL A 68 -0.19 -2.98 -1.81
N CYS A 69 -0.92 -2.25 -2.65
CA CYS A 69 -2.38 -2.21 -2.60
C CYS A 69 -3.01 -3.59 -2.89
N LEU A 70 -2.54 -4.28 -3.94
CA LEU A 70 -3.13 -5.54 -4.38
C LEU A 70 -2.93 -6.68 -3.37
N TYR A 71 -1.75 -6.74 -2.73
CA TYR A 71 -1.32 -7.88 -1.92
C TYR A 71 -1.32 -7.60 -0.42
N PHE A 72 -0.76 -6.48 0.04
CA PHE A 72 -0.67 -6.16 1.48
C PHE A 72 -1.97 -5.58 2.03
N MET A 73 -2.67 -4.79 1.22
CA MET A 73 -4.02 -4.31 1.57
C MET A 73 -5.11 -5.34 1.29
N HIS A 74 -4.74 -6.56 0.86
CA HIS A 74 -5.66 -7.66 0.58
C HIS A 74 -6.72 -7.32 -0.49
N LEU A 75 -6.54 -6.26 -1.29
CA LEU A 75 -7.59 -5.73 -2.17
C LEU A 75 -8.09 -6.75 -3.22
N ARG A 76 -7.23 -7.70 -3.62
CA ARG A 76 -7.58 -8.75 -4.59
C ARG A 76 -8.30 -9.96 -3.97
N TYR A 77 -8.09 -10.21 -2.68
CA TYR A 77 -8.66 -11.37 -2.00
C TYR A 77 -9.83 -11.00 -1.06
N ASP A 78 -9.97 -9.72 -0.72
CA ASP A 78 -11.00 -9.20 0.16
C ASP A 78 -12.18 -8.70 -0.68
N ARG A 79 -13.32 -8.38 -0.05
CA ARG A 79 -14.51 -7.89 -0.77
C ARG A 79 -14.13 -6.72 -1.68
N THR A 80 -14.56 -6.78 -2.94
CA THR A 80 -14.39 -5.74 -3.97
C THR A 80 -14.75 -4.32 -3.49
N PHE A 81 -15.58 -4.22 -2.45
CA PHE A 81 -15.91 -3.00 -1.72
C PHE A 81 -14.69 -2.21 -1.19
N ASN A 82 -13.65 -2.88 -0.68
CA ASN A 82 -12.45 -2.18 -0.17
C ASN A 82 -11.67 -1.51 -1.32
N GLY A 83 -11.69 -2.12 -2.50
CA GLY A 83 -11.14 -1.54 -3.73
C GLY A 83 -11.84 -0.25 -4.16
N PHE A 84 -13.17 -0.21 -4.09
CA PHE A 84 -13.93 1.01 -4.42
C PHE A 84 -13.67 2.16 -3.44
N ILE A 85 -13.59 1.87 -2.14
CA ILE A 85 -13.26 2.89 -1.12
C ILE A 85 -11.85 3.44 -1.35
N PHE A 86 -10.88 2.55 -1.59
CA PHE A 86 -9.50 2.95 -1.86
C PHE A 86 -9.39 3.83 -3.11
N LEU A 87 -10.05 3.44 -4.20
CA LEU A 87 -10.05 4.20 -5.45
C LEU A 87 -10.72 5.57 -5.27
N SER A 88 -11.83 5.64 -4.53
CA SER A 88 -12.50 6.89 -4.19
C SER A 88 -11.59 7.80 -3.35
N SER A 89 -10.86 7.23 -2.37
CA SER A 89 -9.89 7.98 -1.57
C SER A 89 -8.77 8.56 -2.42
N ILE A 90 -8.15 7.77 -3.29
CA ILE A 90 -7.12 8.29 -4.24
C ILE A 90 -7.71 9.36 -5.15
N PHE A 91 -8.94 9.18 -5.65
CA PHE A 91 -9.60 10.16 -6.49
C PHE A 91 -9.79 11.50 -5.79
N PHE A 92 -10.26 11.49 -4.54
CA PHE A 92 -10.40 12.71 -3.73
C PHE A 92 -9.04 13.36 -3.43
N VAL A 93 -8.01 12.57 -3.11
CA VAL A 93 -6.65 13.08 -2.90
C VAL A 93 -6.12 13.73 -4.17
N ALA A 94 -6.29 13.10 -5.33
CA ALA A 94 -5.88 13.65 -6.62
C ALA A 94 -6.64 14.95 -6.95
N LEU A 95 -7.94 15.00 -6.67
CA LEU A 95 -8.76 16.20 -6.83
C LEU A 95 -8.24 17.35 -5.94
N PHE A 96 -8.04 17.10 -4.64
CA PHE A 96 -7.53 18.11 -3.72
C PHE A 96 -6.13 18.56 -4.08
N LEU A 97 -5.25 17.63 -4.47
CA LEU A 97 -3.91 17.96 -4.92
C LEU A 97 -3.93 18.85 -6.17
N ALA A 98 -4.79 18.53 -7.15
CA ALA A 98 -4.96 19.36 -8.34
C ALA A 98 -5.46 20.77 -8.00
N LEU A 99 -6.44 20.87 -7.08
CA LEU A 99 -6.94 22.17 -6.60
C LEU A 99 -5.84 22.97 -5.88
N THR A 100 -5.06 22.34 -5.00
CA THR A 100 -3.95 23.00 -4.32
C THR A 100 -2.88 23.47 -5.30
N LEU A 101 -2.51 22.65 -6.28
CA LEU A 101 -1.54 23.06 -7.31
C LEU A 101 -2.05 24.23 -8.18
N MET A 102 -3.37 24.31 -8.38
CA MET A 102 -4.06 25.41 -9.07
C MET A 102 -4.24 26.67 -8.20
N ASP A 103 -4.03 26.56 -6.89
CA ASP A 103 -4.02 27.71 -5.97
C ASP A 103 -2.60 28.29 -5.83
N LEU A 104 -1.59 27.42 -5.74
CA LEU A 104 -0.18 27.82 -5.60
C LEU A 104 0.37 28.63 -6.77
N ASN A 105 -0.17 28.47 -7.98
CA ASN A 105 0.20 29.23 -9.17
C ASN A 105 -0.55 30.58 -9.28
N GLY A 106 -1.27 31.01 -8.23
CA GLY A 106 -1.92 32.31 -8.15
C GLY A 106 -0.94 33.49 -8.29
N PRO A 107 -1.33 34.60 -8.95
CA PRO A 107 -0.48 35.79 -9.09
C PRO A 107 -0.05 36.35 -7.74
N ARG A 108 1.23 36.16 -7.41
CA ARG A 108 1.92 36.85 -6.32
C ARG A 108 1.95 38.35 -6.61
N VAL A 109 1.03 39.09 -6.00
CA VAL A 109 1.04 40.56 -6.03
C VAL A 109 2.35 41.03 -5.38
N PRO A 110 3.26 41.73 -6.09
CA PRO A 110 4.47 42.28 -5.50
C PRO A 110 4.13 43.56 -4.71
N LEU A 111 4.45 43.58 -3.42
CA LEU A 111 4.22 44.72 -2.52
C LEU A 111 5.37 45.75 -2.61
N SER A 112 5.95 45.97 -3.80
CA SER A 112 7.13 46.82 -3.99
C SER A 112 6.81 48.27 -4.41
N GLY A 113 5.62 48.77 -4.05
CA GLY A 113 5.14 50.09 -4.50
C GLY A 113 4.39 50.88 -3.42
N ILE A 114 4.70 50.66 -2.14
CA ILE A 114 4.12 51.40 -1.01
C ILE A 114 5.23 52.06 -0.17
N GLU A 115 6.20 52.69 -0.84
CA GLU A 115 7.13 53.68 -0.27
C GLU A 115 7.30 54.85 -1.24
#